data_AF-A0AAU6D506-F1
#
_entry.id   AF-A0AAU6D506-F1
#
_cell.length_a   1.000
_cell.length_b   1.000
_cell.length_c   1.000
_cell.angle_alpha   90.00
_cell.angle_beta   90.00
_cell.angle_gamma   90.00
#
_symmetry.space_group_name_H-M   'P 1'
#
loop_
_entity.id
_entity.type
_entity.pdbx_description
1 polymer ?
#
loop_
_entity_poly.entity_id
_entity_poly.type
_entity_poly.pdbx_seq_one_letter_code
_entity_poly.pdbx_strand_id
1 'polypeptide(L)'
;MAPTTKVPARVLGQRELEQAGIGAADLKGFTFNFLAGKGLPSGVKDVSQRPRPVPAPCRPLYDMTQYISGYQPVARVIEEARSPTDGQPATTIALASYKETEAPKTIADLQNAVRSCTTFTTSDYGTRYIYTDIKTQPAPHLGDQAISYVMTQNLPEVPPRCGEG
;
A
#
# COMPACT_ATOMS: atom_id res chain seq x y z
N MET A 1 35.13 -13.59 1.27
CA MET A 1 33.84 -12.86 1.34
C MET A 1 34.05 -11.68 2.27
N ALA A 2 34.03 -10.46 1.75
CA ALA A 2 34.16 -9.26 2.59
C ALA A 2 32.84 -9.01 3.32
N PRO A 3 32.86 -8.60 4.60
CA PRO A 3 31.66 -8.26 5.34
C PRO A 3 31.08 -6.98 4.73
N THR A 4 29.86 -7.05 4.20
CA THR A 4 29.12 -5.86 3.78
C THR A 4 28.79 -5.06 5.04
N THR A 5 29.47 -3.94 5.23
CA THR A 5 29.19 -3.01 6.33
C THR A 5 27.75 -2.53 6.17
N LYS A 6 26.85 -2.97 7.05
CA LYS A 6 25.45 -2.56 7.08
C LYS A 6 25.43 -1.08 7.47
N VAL A 7 25.26 -0.19 6.50
CA VAL A 7 25.05 1.24 6.78
C VAL A 7 23.83 1.34 7.70
N PRO A 8 23.93 2.01 8.86
CA PRO A 8 22.78 2.18 9.73
C PRO A 8 21.67 2.89 8.95
N ALA A 9 20.52 2.22 8.84
CA ALA A 9 19.41 2.68 8.02
C ALA A 9 18.74 3.85 8.74
N ARG A 10 19.11 5.07 8.36
CA ARG A 10 18.46 6.29 8.87
C ARG A 10 17.00 6.32 8.41
N VAL A 11 16.09 6.53 9.36
CA VAL A 11 14.67 6.74 9.07
C VAL A 11 14.48 8.05 8.30
N LEU A 12 13.84 7.98 7.14
CA LEU A 12 13.54 9.15 6.31
C LEU A 12 12.35 9.93 6.88
N GLY A 13 12.48 11.26 6.93
CA GLY A 13 11.39 12.17 7.26
C GLY A 13 10.52 12.54 6.04
N GLN A 14 9.44 13.28 6.28
CA GLN A 14 8.43 13.62 5.26
C GLN A 14 9.02 14.28 4.01
N ARG A 15 9.86 15.30 4.18
CA ARG A 15 10.48 16.01 3.06
C ARG A 15 11.35 15.09 2.20
N GLU A 16 12.01 14.12 2.81
CA GLU A 16 12.92 13.21 2.11
C GLU A 16 12.15 12.16 1.31
N LEU A 17 11.06 11.64 1.87
CA LEU A 17 10.12 10.79 1.13
C LEU A 17 9.50 11.51 -0.06
N GLU A 18 9.11 12.78 0.11
CA GLU A 18 8.57 13.61 -0.97
C GLU A 18 9.58 13.95 -2.07
N GLN A 19 10.87 13.81 -1.79
CA GLN A 19 11.94 13.94 -2.77
C GLN A 19 12.30 12.61 -3.43
N ALA A 20 12.04 11.49 -2.74
CA ALA A 20 12.21 10.14 -3.25
C ALA A 20 10.99 9.63 -4.06
N GLY A 21 9.87 10.37 -4.03
CA GLY A 21 8.67 10.10 -4.82
C GLY A 21 8.95 10.04 -6.33
N ILE A 22 8.14 9.28 -7.05
CA ILE A 22 8.27 9.12 -8.50
C ILE A 22 7.63 10.34 -9.16
N GLY A 23 8.30 10.92 -10.16
CA GLY A 23 7.81 12.11 -10.85
C GLY A 23 7.79 11.98 -12.36
N ALA A 24 7.46 13.10 -13.02
CA ALA A 24 7.45 13.21 -14.48
C ALA A 24 8.84 12.95 -15.12
N ALA A 25 9.92 13.07 -14.35
CA ALA A 25 11.27 12.72 -14.77
C ALA A 25 11.45 11.20 -14.95
N ASP A 26 10.77 10.40 -14.11
CA ASP A 26 10.85 8.94 -14.10
C ASP A 26 9.84 8.30 -15.05
N LEU A 27 8.62 8.85 -15.12
CA LEU A 27 7.56 8.39 -16.01
C LEU A 27 7.12 9.50 -16.96
N LYS A 28 7.75 9.57 -18.13
CA LYS A 28 7.46 10.58 -19.14
C LYS A 28 6.00 10.49 -19.61
N GLY A 29 5.34 11.64 -19.71
CA GLY A 29 3.95 11.77 -20.16
C GLY A 29 2.91 11.52 -19.08
N PHE A 30 3.25 10.83 -17.99
CA PHE A 30 2.34 10.68 -16.87
C PHE A 30 2.21 11.99 -16.09
N THR A 31 1.02 12.23 -15.54
CA THR A 31 0.79 13.27 -14.54
C THR A 31 0.57 12.63 -13.17
N PHE A 32 0.86 13.39 -12.11
CA PHE A 32 0.86 12.87 -10.74
C PHE A 32 -0.02 13.72 -9.84
N ASN A 33 -0.93 13.07 -9.12
CA ASN A 33 -1.78 13.71 -8.12
C ASN A 33 -1.43 13.16 -6.74
N PHE A 34 -1.12 14.05 -5.80
CA PHE A 34 -0.85 13.65 -4.43
C PHE A 34 -2.16 13.35 -3.70
N LEU A 35 -2.22 12.18 -3.07
CA LEU A 35 -3.29 11.78 -2.15
C LEU A 35 -2.84 11.97 -0.68
N ALA A 36 -1.53 11.97 -0.42
CA ALA A 36 -0.92 12.27 0.86
C ALA A 36 0.51 12.80 0.68
N GLY A 37 0.96 13.70 1.56
CA GLY A 37 2.25 14.40 1.41
C GLY A 37 2.12 15.71 0.61
N LYS A 38 3.23 16.43 0.42
CA LYS A 38 3.30 17.78 -0.16
C LYS A 38 2.33 18.77 0.49
N GLY A 39 2.22 18.69 1.82
CA GLY A 39 1.29 19.50 2.62
C GLY A 39 -0.11 18.91 2.78
N LEU A 40 -0.44 17.81 2.08
CA LEU A 40 -1.68 17.06 2.31
C LEU A 40 -1.55 16.13 3.53
N PRO A 41 -2.63 15.94 4.31
CA PRO A 41 -2.62 15.07 5.47
C PRO A 41 -2.31 13.61 5.07
N SER A 42 -1.60 12.89 5.92
CA SER A 42 -1.24 11.47 5.68
C SER A 42 -2.45 10.52 5.68
N GLY A 43 -3.61 10.99 6.18
CA GLY A 43 -4.82 10.21 6.40
C GLY A 43 -4.74 9.20 7.55
N VAL A 44 -3.59 9.08 8.24
CA VAL A 44 -3.33 8.03 9.23
C VAL A 44 -3.13 8.66 10.58
N LYS A 45 -4.17 8.60 11.42
CA LYS A 45 -4.11 9.09 12.81
C LYS A 45 -3.56 8.03 13.75
N ASP A 46 -4.09 6.82 13.68
CA ASP A 46 -3.72 5.70 14.54
C ASP A 46 -3.99 4.36 13.82
N VAL A 47 -2.92 3.63 13.53
CA VAL A 47 -3.04 2.31 12.87
C VAL A 47 -3.75 1.26 13.72
N SER A 48 -3.82 1.44 15.04
CA SER A 48 -4.47 0.47 15.95
C SER A 48 -6.00 0.47 15.84
N GLN A 49 -6.58 1.59 15.38
CA GLN A 49 -8.03 1.81 15.24
C GLN A 49 -8.58 1.36 13.87
N ARG A 50 -7.70 0.92 12.98
CA ARG A 50 -8.06 0.46 11.63
C ARG A 50 -8.93 -0.81 11.70
N PRO A 51 -9.82 -1.02 10.71
CA PRO A 51 -10.56 -2.27 10.59
C PRO A 51 -9.65 -3.49 10.61
N ARG A 52 -10.10 -4.55 11.29
CA ARG A 52 -9.37 -5.80 11.41
C ARG A 52 -10.00 -6.84 10.49
N PRO A 53 -9.31 -7.27 9.42
CA PRO A 53 -9.84 -8.33 8.58
C PRO A 53 -9.86 -9.67 9.31
N VAL A 54 -10.73 -10.56 8.84
CA VAL A 54 -10.87 -11.94 9.29
C VAL A 54 -10.48 -12.87 8.12
N PRO A 55 -9.53 -13.80 8.32
CA PRO A 55 -8.81 -14.06 9.56
C PRO A 55 -7.71 -13.00 9.83
N ALA A 56 -7.38 -12.79 11.11
CA ALA A 56 -6.43 -11.75 11.54
C ALA A 56 -5.03 -11.80 10.87
N PRO A 57 -4.44 -12.98 10.56
CA PRO A 57 -3.18 -13.05 9.83
C PRO A 57 -3.18 -12.39 8.45
N CYS A 58 -4.35 -12.14 7.85
CA CYS A 58 -4.47 -11.47 6.55
C CYS A 58 -4.47 -9.94 6.65
N ARG A 59 -4.31 -9.39 7.85
CA ARG A 59 -4.23 -7.94 8.07
C ARG A 59 -3.19 -7.22 7.21
N PRO A 60 -1.94 -7.73 7.05
CA PRO A 60 -0.95 -7.05 6.22
C PRO A 60 -1.41 -6.85 4.76
N LEU A 61 -2.16 -7.79 4.19
CA LEU A 61 -2.71 -7.66 2.84
C LEU A 61 -3.76 -6.55 2.76
N TYR A 62 -4.68 -6.48 3.73
CA TYR A 62 -5.68 -5.41 3.77
C TYR A 62 -5.05 -4.04 3.98
N ASP A 63 -4.10 -3.92 4.91
CA ASP A 63 -3.42 -2.64 5.17
C ASP A 63 -2.70 -2.11 3.91
N MET A 64 -2.15 -3.00 3.06
CA MET A 64 -1.56 -2.60 1.78
C MET A 64 -2.58 -2.08 0.76
N THR A 65 -3.84 -2.54 0.79
CA THR A 65 -4.91 -1.93 -0.05
C THR A 65 -5.21 -0.49 0.34
N GLN A 66 -4.82 -0.12 1.56
CA GLN A 66 -4.94 1.22 2.11
C GLN A 66 -3.60 1.95 2.12
N TYR A 67 -2.60 1.41 1.41
CA TYR A 67 -1.23 1.91 1.25
C TYR A 67 -0.47 2.12 2.58
N ILE A 68 -0.67 1.24 3.55
CA ILE A 68 -0.05 1.30 4.89
C ILE A 68 0.31 -0.11 5.40
N SER A 69 0.89 -0.20 6.59
CA SER A 69 1.16 -1.44 7.33
C SER A 69 0.51 -1.43 8.71
N GLY A 70 0.73 -2.49 9.48
CA GLY A 70 0.31 -2.57 10.89
C GLY A 70 1.10 -1.66 11.85
N TYR A 71 2.10 -0.92 11.35
CA TYR A 71 2.97 -0.04 12.14
C TYR A 71 2.71 1.43 11.82
N GLN A 72 2.85 2.31 12.81
CA GLN A 72 2.62 3.75 12.60
C GLN A 72 3.75 4.32 11.73
N PRO A 73 3.44 4.89 10.55
CA PRO A 73 4.47 5.49 9.70
C PRO A 73 5.03 6.74 10.36
N VAL A 74 6.34 6.94 10.21
CA VAL A 74 7.03 8.18 10.56
C VAL A 74 6.71 9.27 9.53
N ALA A 75 6.67 8.89 8.27
CA ALA A 75 6.27 9.75 7.17
C ALA A 75 5.69 8.93 6.02
N ARG A 76 4.89 9.58 5.17
CA ARG A 76 4.14 8.90 4.11
C ARG A 76 3.84 9.84 2.94
N VAL A 77 3.97 9.31 1.74
CA VAL A 77 3.59 9.94 0.48
C VAL A 77 2.74 8.95 -0.29
N ILE A 78 1.65 9.42 -0.88
CA ILE A 78 0.83 8.63 -1.79
C ILE A 78 0.55 9.48 -3.01
N GLU A 79 0.84 8.93 -4.17
CA GLU A 79 0.72 9.59 -5.46
C GLU A 79 -0.06 8.67 -6.40
N GLU A 80 -1.00 9.25 -7.14
CA GLU A 80 -1.68 8.59 -8.23
C GLU A 80 -1.04 9.03 -9.55
N ALA A 81 -0.45 8.08 -10.28
CA ALA A 81 0.06 8.30 -11.62
C ALA A 81 -1.08 8.11 -12.62
N ARG A 82 -1.31 9.12 -13.46
CA ARG A 82 -2.41 9.17 -14.42
C ARG A 82 -1.89 9.04 -15.84
N SER A 83 -2.57 8.23 -16.64
CA SER A 83 -2.14 7.88 -17.98
C SER A 83 -2.11 9.10 -18.91
N PRO A 84 -1.08 9.26 -19.76
CA PRO A 84 -1.06 10.29 -20.80
C PRO A 84 -2.17 10.15 -21.85
N THR A 85 -2.73 8.95 -22.03
CA THR A 85 -3.64 8.65 -23.15
C THR A 85 -5.07 9.13 -22.91
N ASP A 86 -5.57 8.94 -21.70
CA ASP A 86 -6.96 9.21 -21.32
C ASP A 86 -7.08 10.00 -20.01
N GLY A 87 -5.95 10.31 -19.37
CA GLY A 87 -5.91 11.00 -18.09
C GLY A 87 -6.45 10.20 -16.92
N GLN A 88 -6.73 8.90 -17.05
CA GLN A 88 -7.29 8.08 -15.98
C GLN A 88 -6.21 7.58 -15.01
N PRO A 89 -6.56 7.28 -13.74
CA PRO A 89 -5.65 6.63 -12.80
C PRO A 89 -5.09 5.34 -13.39
N ALA A 90 -3.78 5.28 -13.58
CA ALA A 90 -3.10 4.09 -14.09
C ALA A 90 -2.55 3.24 -12.95
N THR A 91 -1.99 3.88 -11.91
CA THR A 91 -1.52 3.20 -10.71
C THR A 91 -1.42 4.16 -9.54
N THR A 92 -1.44 3.62 -8.32
CA THR A 92 -1.10 4.35 -7.10
C THR A 92 0.27 3.90 -6.61
N ILE A 93 1.11 4.84 -6.25
CA ILE A 93 2.44 4.64 -5.68
C ILE A 93 2.40 5.20 -4.27
N ALA A 94 2.91 4.44 -3.31
CA ALA A 94 3.00 4.89 -1.93
C ALA A 94 4.39 4.61 -1.39
N LEU A 95 4.94 5.62 -0.72
CA LEU A 95 6.17 5.53 0.04
C LEU A 95 5.85 5.78 1.51
N ALA A 96 6.36 4.93 2.38
CA ALA A 96 6.23 5.08 3.82
C ALA A 96 7.56 4.77 4.50
N SER A 97 7.93 5.58 5.48
CA SER A 97 9.01 5.24 6.41
C SER A 97 8.43 4.79 7.75
N TYR A 98 9.16 3.89 8.40
CA TYR A 98 8.83 3.35 9.71
C TYR A 98 10.06 3.43 10.60
N LYS A 99 9.90 3.17 11.90
CA LYS A 99 11.05 3.00 12.79
C LYS A 99 11.92 1.85 12.27
N GLU A 100 13.22 1.92 12.58
CA GLU A 100 14.21 0.95 12.11
C GLU A 100 13.84 -0.51 12.43
N THR A 101 13.18 -0.74 13.58
CA THR A 101 12.75 -2.08 14.01
C THR A 101 11.42 -2.53 13.41
N GLU A 102 10.68 -1.65 12.74
CA GLU A 102 9.33 -1.88 12.20
C GLU A 102 9.33 -2.02 10.67
N ALA A 103 10.24 -1.33 9.96
CA ALA A 103 10.34 -1.44 8.51
C ALA A 103 10.60 -2.88 8.02
N PRO A 104 11.57 -3.64 8.57
CA PRO A 104 11.78 -5.03 8.16
C PRO A 104 10.59 -5.93 8.46
N LYS A 105 9.85 -5.64 9.54
CA LYS A 105 8.66 -6.41 9.92
C LYS A 105 7.51 -6.19 8.96
N THR A 106 7.33 -4.97 8.45
CA THR A 106 6.30 -4.67 7.43
C THR A 106 6.42 -5.61 6.22
N ILE A 107 7.63 -5.78 5.68
CA ILE A 107 7.87 -6.66 4.53
C ILE A 107 7.70 -8.14 4.91
N ALA A 108 8.23 -8.56 6.07
CA ALA A 108 8.11 -9.94 6.54
C ALA A 108 6.65 -10.36 6.82
N ASP A 109 5.88 -9.49 7.47
CA ASP A 109 4.46 -9.70 7.78
C ASP A 109 3.65 -9.81 6.49
N LEU A 110 3.92 -8.96 5.50
CA LEU A 110 3.28 -9.02 4.18
C LEU A 110 3.64 -10.31 3.43
N GLN A 111 4.92 -10.71 3.42
CA GLN A 111 5.38 -11.99 2.86
C GLN A 111 4.64 -13.18 3.48
N ASN A 112 4.49 -13.18 4.80
CA ASN A 112 3.77 -14.24 5.51
C ASN A 112 2.30 -14.26 5.11
N ALA A 113 1.62 -13.11 5.13
CA ALA A 113 0.21 -13.00 4.78
C ALA A 113 -0.05 -13.47 3.35
N VAL A 114 0.76 -13.04 2.38
CA VAL A 114 0.64 -13.45 0.96
C VAL A 114 0.78 -14.98 0.80
N ARG A 115 1.61 -15.64 1.60
CA ARG A 115 1.79 -17.11 1.56
C ARG A 115 0.64 -17.88 2.21
N SER A 116 0.03 -17.33 3.26
CA SER A 116 -0.95 -18.07 4.08
C SER A 116 -2.40 -17.75 3.76
N CYS A 117 -2.69 -16.57 3.22
CA CYS A 117 -4.05 -16.09 3.00
C CYS A 117 -4.54 -16.41 1.60
N THR A 118 -5.69 -17.07 1.50
CA THR A 118 -6.41 -17.32 0.23
C THR A 118 -7.64 -16.45 0.09
N THR A 119 -8.28 -16.13 1.21
CA THR A 119 -9.41 -15.20 1.29
C THR A 119 -9.43 -14.50 2.65
N PHE A 120 -9.93 -13.27 2.68
CA PHE A 120 -10.24 -12.56 3.92
C PHE A 120 -11.38 -11.57 3.71
N THR A 121 -12.06 -11.22 4.79
CA THR A 121 -13.12 -10.22 4.79
C THR A 121 -12.81 -9.10 5.76
N THR A 122 -13.23 -7.88 5.44
CA THR A 122 -13.14 -6.74 6.35
C THR A 122 -14.41 -5.92 6.25
N SER A 123 -14.74 -5.22 7.33
CA SER A 123 -15.84 -4.26 7.34
C SER A 123 -15.24 -2.88 7.59
N ASP A 124 -15.38 -1.99 6.62
CA ASP A 124 -14.89 -0.62 6.71
C ASP A 124 -16.04 0.34 6.40
N TYR A 125 -16.26 1.33 7.28
CA TYR A 125 -17.37 2.29 7.20
C TYR A 125 -18.74 1.67 6.89
N GLY A 126 -19.05 0.49 7.47
CA GLY A 126 -20.32 -0.22 7.26
C GLY A 126 -20.41 -1.03 5.97
N THR A 127 -19.38 -1.00 5.12
CA THR A 127 -19.31 -1.83 3.90
C THR A 127 -18.46 -3.07 4.15
N ARG A 128 -19.01 -4.24 3.80
CA ARG A 128 -18.28 -5.49 3.82
C ARG A 128 -17.51 -5.66 2.51
N TYR A 129 -16.21 -5.86 2.61
CA TYR A 129 -15.33 -6.20 1.49
C TYR A 129 -14.85 -7.64 1.63
N ILE A 130 -14.83 -8.36 0.51
CA ILE A 130 -14.36 -9.75 0.44
C ILE A 130 -13.20 -9.80 -0.55
N TYR A 131 -12.05 -10.27 -0.08
CA TYR A 131 -10.86 -10.46 -0.91
C TYR A 131 -10.65 -11.94 -1.19
N THR A 132 -10.40 -12.29 -2.45
CA THR A 132 -10.18 -13.67 -2.92
C THR A 132 -9.01 -13.75 -3.90
N ASP A 133 -8.68 -14.96 -4.35
CA ASP A 133 -7.71 -15.22 -5.41
C ASP A 133 -6.32 -14.63 -5.17
N ILE A 134 -5.92 -14.60 -3.90
CA ILE A 134 -4.64 -14.05 -3.47
C ILE A 134 -3.52 -14.95 -3.97
N LYS A 135 -2.64 -14.42 -4.84
CA LYS A 135 -1.56 -15.19 -5.49
C LYS A 135 -0.30 -14.35 -5.57
N THR A 136 0.84 -14.95 -5.20
CA THR A 136 2.16 -14.38 -5.47
C THR A 136 2.39 -14.22 -6.96
N GLN A 137 3.15 -13.20 -7.32
CA GLN A 137 3.66 -12.96 -8.67
C GLN A 137 5.19 -12.87 -8.63
N PRO A 138 5.88 -13.05 -9.77
CA PRO A 138 7.30 -12.74 -9.87
C PRO A 138 7.56 -11.30 -9.39
N ALA A 139 8.36 -11.16 -8.35
CA ALA A 139 8.75 -9.85 -7.84
C ALA A 139 9.90 -9.27 -8.67
N PRO A 140 9.92 -7.96 -8.93
CA PRO A 140 11.07 -7.32 -9.56
C PRO A 140 12.29 -7.41 -8.62
N HIS A 141 13.49 -7.51 -9.19
CA HIS A 141 14.74 -7.46 -8.43
C HIS A 141 15.15 -6.00 -8.15
N LEU A 142 14.29 -5.25 -7.45
CA LEU A 142 14.49 -3.84 -7.12
C LEU A 142 14.43 -3.62 -5.60
N GLY A 143 15.47 -2.98 -5.05
CA GLY A 143 15.64 -2.76 -3.61
C GLY A 143 16.19 -3.98 -2.86
N ASP A 144 16.27 -3.87 -1.53
CA ASP A 144 16.77 -4.96 -0.67
C ASP A 144 15.82 -6.17 -0.64
N GLN A 145 14.51 -5.90 -0.72
CA GLN A 145 13.45 -6.89 -0.71
C GLN A 145 12.27 -6.42 -1.58
N ALA A 146 11.69 -7.33 -2.35
CA ALA A 146 10.51 -7.06 -3.18
C ALA A 146 9.50 -8.20 -3.07
N ILE A 147 8.21 -7.84 -3.15
CA ILE A 147 7.09 -8.78 -3.16
C ILE A 147 6.12 -8.28 -4.22
N SER A 148 5.57 -9.19 -5.02
CA SER A 148 4.49 -8.91 -5.96
C SER A 148 3.38 -9.94 -5.74
N TYR A 149 2.13 -9.48 -5.80
CA TYR A 149 0.95 -10.34 -5.66
C TYR A 149 -0.26 -9.71 -6.35
N VAL A 150 -1.24 -10.55 -6.64
CA VAL A 150 -2.57 -10.15 -7.13
C VAL A 150 -3.62 -10.64 -6.14
N MET A 151 -4.71 -9.89 -6.00
CA MET A 151 -5.92 -10.31 -5.27
C MET A 151 -7.15 -9.67 -5.91
N THR A 152 -8.31 -10.31 -5.76
CA THR A 152 -9.59 -9.81 -6.24
C THR A 152 -10.37 -9.20 -5.08
N GLN A 153 -10.84 -7.97 -5.22
CA GLN A 153 -11.81 -7.36 -4.30
C GLN A 153 -13.21 -7.55 -4.87
N ASN A 154 -14.05 -8.30 -4.15
CA ASN A 154 -15.45 -8.50 -4.48
C ASN A 154 -16.27 -7.42 -3.74
N LEU A 155 -16.90 -6.54 -4.52
CA LEU A 155 -17.84 -5.56 -3.99
C LEU A 155 -19.22 -6.21 -3.84
N PRO A 156 -19.96 -5.91 -2.75
CA PRO A 156 -21.36 -6.32 -2.68
C PRO A 156 -22.13 -5.70 -3.85
N GLU A 157 -23.06 -6.46 -4.43
CA GLU A 157 -23.98 -5.93 -5.45
C GLU A 157 -24.67 -4.68 -4.88
N VAL A 158 -24.54 -3.56 -5.59
CA VAL A 158 -25.34 -2.36 -5.31
C VAL A 158 -26.76 -2.73 -5.75
N PRO A 159 -27.77 -2.79 -4.86
CA PRO A 159 -29.13 -3.01 -5.31
C PRO A 159 -29.49 -1.93 -6.33
N PRO A 160 -30.20 -2.24 -7.42
CA PRO A 160 -30.66 -1.21 -8.35
C PRO A 160 -31.40 -0.13 -7.55
N ARG A 161 -31.11 1.15 -7.86
CA ARG A 161 -31.83 2.25 -7.23
C ARG A 161 -33.32 2.05 -7.52
N CYS A 162 -34.13 1.90 -6.48
CA CYS A 162 -35.58 1.89 -6.63
C CYS A 162 -36.00 3.22 -7.29
N GLY A 163 -36.38 3.22 -8.56
CA GLY A 163 -36.98 4.39 -9.20
C GLY A 163 -36.67 4.69 -10.68
N GLU A 164 -35.93 3.86 -11.41
CA GLU A 164 -35.83 4.02 -12.88
C GLU A 164 -36.63 2.92 -13.57
N GLY A 165 -37.93 3.19 -13.76
CA GLY A 165 -38.89 2.43 -14.55
C GLY A 165 -39.94 3.37 -15.13
#